data_AF-A0A8B7NC45-F1
#
_entry.id   AF-A0A8B7NC45-F1
#
_cell.length_a   1.000
_cell.length_b   1.000
_cell.length_c   1.000
_cell.angle_alpha   90.00
_cell.angle_beta   90.00
_cell.angle_gamma   90.00
#
_symmetry.space_group_name_H-M   'P 1'
#
loop_
_entity.id
_entity.type
_entity.pdbx_description
1 polymer ?
#
loop_
_entity_poly.entity_id
_entity_poly.type
_entity_poly.pdbx_seq_one_letter_code
_entity_poly.pdbx_strand_id
1 'polypeptide(L)'
;MASTGWCQPDGINRLVSSWWHQPAGVNLSDQPGNTKRHSMNNATGGSPSPVLLAVPQRILDAVVCRRLFGKYFKPSMLCAGGVKGEDSCQGDSGGPLFVRTPTGGHEVVGIVSFGDNCATGAPAVYTKVASFLPWVEDNIADGMMCTPPG
;
A
#
# COMPACT_ATOMS: atom_id res chain seq x y z
N MET A 1 31.30 15.71 -26.63
CA MET A 1 30.66 15.49 -25.32
C MET A 1 29.38 14.72 -25.61
N ALA A 2 29.35 13.42 -25.36
CA ALA A 2 28.25 12.54 -25.75
C ALA A 2 27.09 12.66 -24.75
N SER A 3 25.91 13.04 -25.22
CA SER A 3 24.67 12.98 -24.44
C SER A 3 24.22 11.52 -24.30
N THR A 4 24.45 10.92 -23.14
CA THR A 4 23.87 9.62 -22.76
C THR A 4 22.40 9.81 -22.39
N GLY A 5 21.57 10.06 -23.40
CA GLY A 5 20.14 10.30 -23.23
C GLY A 5 19.38 8.98 -23.20
N TRP A 6 19.17 8.42 -22.00
CA TRP A 6 18.04 7.53 -21.69
C TRP A 6 17.60 7.59 -20.22
N CYS A 7 18.37 8.26 -19.35
CA CYS A 7 18.06 8.38 -17.93
C CYS A 7 18.21 9.83 -17.48
N GLN A 8 17.18 10.40 -16.87
CA GLN A 8 17.23 11.76 -16.32
C GLN A 8 17.47 11.72 -14.81
N PRO A 9 18.44 12.48 -14.28
CA PRO A 9 18.55 12.72 -12.84
C PRO A 9 17.29 13.44 -12.33
N ASP A 10 16.92 13.20 -11.08
CA ASP A 10 15.71 13.71 -10.42
C ASP A 10 14.36 13.27 -11.03
N GLY A 11 14.38 12.39 -12.05
CA GLY A 11 13.17 11.94 -12.73
C GLY A 11 12.19 11.23 -11.80
N ILE A 12 12.71 10.49 -10.81
CA ILE A 12 11.88 9.82 -9.80
C ILE A 12 11.23 10.85 -8.86
N ASN A 13 11.97 11.87 -8.43
CA ASN A 13 11.43 12.91 -7.54
C ASN A 13 10.36 13.78 -8.23
N ARG A 14 10.49 14.04 -9.55
CA ARG A 14 9.44 14.73 -10.34
C ARG A 14 8.14 13.93 -10.45
N LEU A 15 8.22 12.61 -10.53
CA LEU A 15 7.03 11.77 -10.43
C LEU A 15 6.48 11.79 -9.01
N VAL A 16 7.30 11.56 -7.98
CA VAL A 16 6.78 11.52 -6.62
C VAL A 16 6.16 12.86 -6.18
N SER A 17 6.75 14.00 -6.52
CA SER A 17 6.14 15.30 -6.20
C SER A 17 4.83 15.60 -6.94
N SER A 18 4.66 15.11 -8.18
CA SER A 18 3.45 15.36 -8.99
C SER A 18 2.29 14.41 -8.70
N TRP A 19 2.58 13.19 -8.23
CA TRP A 19 1.58 12.17 -7.94
C TRP A 19 1.08 12.16 -6.49
N TRP A 20 1.84 12.70 -5.52
CA TRP A 20 1.57 12.47 -4.09
C TRP A 20 0.96 13.64 -3.33
N HIS A 21 0.37 14.61 -4.04
CA HIS A 21 -0.55 15.58 -3.41
C HIS A 21 -1.87 14.87 -3.08
N GLN A 22 -1.89 14.05 -2.02
CA GLN A 22 -3.16 13.62 -1.44
C GLN A 22 -3.89 14.88 -0.96
N PRO A 23 -5.14 15.12 -1.39
CA PRO A 23 -5.93 16.18 -0.79
C PRO A 23 -6.00 15.88 0.71
N ALA A 24 -5.47 16.79 1.53
CA ALA A 24 -5.68 16.74 2.97
C ALA A 24 -7.20 16.69 3.21
N GLY A 25 -7.71 15.53 3.64
CA GLY A 25 -9.15 15.32 3.84
C GLY A 25 -9.79 14.16 3.07
N VAL A 26 -9.05 13.37 2.29
CA VAL A 26 -9.60 12.12 1.75
C VAL A 26 -9.81 11.13 2.89
N ASN A 27 -11.07 10.89 3.24
CA ASN A 27 -11.43 9.81 4.15
C ASN A 27 -11.30 8.48 3.41
N LEU A 28 -10.22 7.76 3.67
CA LEU A 28 -9.91 6.47 3.04
C LEU A 28 -10.95 5.38 3.35
N SER A 29 -11.82 5.59 4.35
CA SER A 29 -12.97 4.70 4.63
C SER A 29 -14.10 4.82 3.61
N ASP A 30 -14.15 5.94 2.87
CA ASP A 30 -15.27 6.32 1.99
C ASP A 30 -14.99 6.04 0.51
N GLN A 31 -13.81 5.49 0.18
CA GLN A 31 -13.42 5.15 -1.19
C GLN A 31 -13.91 3.73 -1.56
N PRO A 32 -14.82 3.59 -2.55
CA PRO A 32 -15.22 2.28 -3.04
C PRO A 32 -14.07 1.65 -3.85
N GLY A 33 -13.57 0.49 -3.40
CA GLY A 33 -12.67 -0.34 -4.21
C GLY A 33 -11.18 -0.23 -3.89
N ASN A 34 -10.81 -0.12 -2.61
CA ASN A 34 -9.45 -0.34 -2.13
C ASN A 34 -9.01 -1.77 -2.47
N THR A 35 -8.38 -1.98 -3.62
CA THR A 35 -8.07 -3.31 -4.13
C THR A 35 -6.68 -3.72 -3.67
N LYS A 36 -6.59 -4.70 -2.79
CA LYS A 36 -5.34 -5.41 -2.48
C LYS A 36 -5.09 -6.46 -3.56
N ARG A 37 -3.83 -6.67 -3.96
CA ARG A 37 -3.40 -7.86 -4.72
C ARG A 37 -2.96 -8.96 -3.72
N HIS A 38 -3.48 -10.17 -3.85
CA HIS A 38 -3.30 -11.35 -2.99
C HIS A 38 -2.44 -12.41 -3.69
N SER A 39 -1.72 -13.23 -2.94
CA SER A 39 -1.04 -14.43 -3.44
C SER A 39 -1.29 -15.67 -2.56
N MET A 40 -2.42 -15.76 -1.84
CA MET A 40 -2.73 -16.98 -1.04
C MET A 40 -4.19 -17.40 -1.03
N ASN A 41 -4.38 -18.71 -0.99
CA ASN A 41 -5.66 -19.39 -0.88
C ASN A 41 -6.03 -19.47 0.61
N ASN A 42 -6.67 -18.44 1.15
CA ASN A 42 -7.55 -18.44 2.34
C ASN A 42 -7.19 -19.26 3.63
N ALA A 43 -5.96 -19.72 3.84
CA ALA A 43 -5.65 -20.58 4.98
C ALA A 43 -4.21 -20.41 5.49
N THR A 44 -4.10 -20.22 6.82
CA THR A 44 -2.88 -20.47 7.57
C THR A 44 -2.35 -21.88 7.25
N GLY A 45 -1.21 -21.96 6.56
CA GLY A 45 -0.57 -23.23 6.17
C GLY A 45 -0.93 -23.76 4.77
N GLY A 46 -1.65 -23.00 3.95
CA GLY A 46 -1.86 -23.34 2.53
C GLY A 46 -0.66 -23.00 1.65
N SER A 47 -0.51 -23.71 0.53
CA SER A 47 0.48 -23.34 -0.50
C SER A 47 0.17 -21.96 -1.10
N PRO A 48 1.19 -21.15 -1.44
CA PRO A 48 1.01 -19.91 -2.19
C PRO A 48 0.21 -20.14 -3.48
N SER A 49 -0.56 -19.14 -3.90
CA SER A 49 -1.27 -19.22 -5.18
C SER A 49 -0.28 -19.09 -6.34
N PRO A 50 -0.33 -19.94 -7.37
CA PRO A 50 0.53 -19.79 -8.56
C PRO A 50 0.12 -18.61 -9.43
N VAL A 51 -1.02 -17.97 -9.14
CA VAL A 51 -1.55 -16.80 -9.84
C VAL A 51 -1.77 -15.65 -8.86
N LEU A 52 -1.61 -14.43 -9.35
CA LEU A 52 -1.87 -13.24 -8.57
C LEU A 52 -3.39 -13.06 -8.41
N LEU A 53 -3.84 -13.05 -7.16
CA LEU A 53 -5.21 -12.82 -6.74
C LEU A 53 -5.40 -11.34 -6.34
N ALA A 54 -6.63 -10.94 -6.02
CA ALA A 54 -6.94 -9.61 -5.49
C ALA A 54 -8.22 -9.65 -4.65
N VAL A 55 -8.31 -8.81 -3.61
CA VAL A 55 -9.51 -8.67 -2.77
C VAL A 55 -9.67 -7.20 -2.36
N PRO A 56 -10.90 -6.66 -2.34
CA PRO A 56 -11.14 -5.36 -1.77
C PRO A 56 -10.94 -5.37 -0.24
N GLN A 57 -10.35 -4.31 0.32
CA GLN A 57 -10.10 -4.20 1.77
C GLN A 57 -10.58 -2.85 2.29
N ARG A 58 -11.47 -2.84 3.27
CA ARG A 58 -11.95 -1.58 3.87
C ARG A 58 -10.87 -1.02 4.81
N ILE A 59 -10.41 0.20 4.57
CA ILE A 59 -9.54 0.91 5.53
C ILE A 59 -10.41 1.35 6.71
N LEU A 60 -9.97 1.04 7.93
CA LEU A 60 -10.69 1.36 9.15
C LEU A 60 -10.15 2.63 9.80
N ASP A 61 -11.01 3.28 10.57
CA ASP A 61 -10.66 4.47 11.34
C ASP A 61 -9.52 4.19 12.33
N ALA A 62 -8.60 5.16 12.47
CA ALA A 62 -7.47 5.03 13.38
C ALA A 62 -7.90 4.80 14.85
N VAL A 63 -9.06 5.33 15.25
CA VAL A 63 -9.66 5.08 16.58
C VAL A 63 -10.08 3.62 16.72
N VAL A 64 -10.70 3.04 15.69
CA VAL A 64 -11.08 1.63 15.66
C VAL A 64 -9.84 0.75 15.71
N CYS A 65 -8.85 1.01 14.86
CA CYS A 65 -7.58 0.26 14.86
C CYS A 65 -6.88 0.33 16.23
N ARG A 66 -6.86 1.51 16.88
CA ARG A 66 -6.25 1.66 18.20
C ARG A 66 -6.99 0.89 19.28
N ARG A 67 -8.32 0.73 19.18
CA ARG A 67 -9.09 -0.12 20.10
C ARG A 67 -8.79 -1.60 19.89
N LEU A 68 -8.57 -2.04 18.65
CA LEU A 68 -8.29 -3.44 18.31
C LEU A 68 -6.86 -3.86 18.67
N PHE A 69 -5.86 -3.02 18.36
CA PHE A 69 -4.44 -3.37 18.49
C PHE A 69 -3.75 -2.71 19.70
N GLY A 70 -4.45 -1.83 20.43
CA GLY A 70 -3.96 -1.20 21.66
C GLY A 70 -2.63 -0.47 21.49
N LYS A 71 -1.69 -0.72 22.42
CA LYS A 71 -0.37 -0.07 22.48
C LYS A 71 0.54 -0.40 21.28
N TYR A 72 0.24 -1.47 20.55
CA TYR A 72 1.00 -1.90 19.38
C TYR A 72 0.67 -1.06 18.14
N PHE A 73 -0.50 -0.41 18.11
CA PHE A 73 -0.88 0.49 17.02
C PHE A 73 -0.18 1.84 17.13
N LYS A 74 0.60 2.20 16.11
CA LYS A 74 1.33 3.48 16.04
C LYS A 74 0.70 4.44 15.03
N PRO A 75 0.94 5.77 15.16
CA PRO A 75 0.44 6.75 14.18
C PRO A 75 0.93 6.51 12.73
N SER A 76 2.07 5.81 12.58
CA SER A 76 2.65 5.38 11.31
C SER A 76 2.04 4.08 10.76
N MET A 77 0.92 3.64 11.32
CA MET A 77 0.19 2.44 10.90
C MET A 77 -1.22 2.80 10.46
N LEU A 78 -1.79 1.96 9.59
CA LEU A 78 -3.22 1.90 9.28
C LEU A 78 -3.68 0.45 9.40
N CYS A 79 -4.98 0.21 9.59
CA CYS A 79 -5.52 -1.14 9.51
C CYS A 79 -6.64 -1.22 8.47
N ALA A 80 -6.74 -2.37 7.81
CA ALA A 80 -7.74 -2.61 6.79
C ALA A 80 -8.24 -4.06 6.85
N GLY A 81 -9.46 -4.29 6.35
CA GLY A 81 -10.11 -5.60 6.34
C GLY A 81 -11.33 -5.64 7.24
N GLY A 82 -11.51 -6.74 7.97
CA GLY A 82 -12.70 -6.95 8.80
C GLY A 82 -13.80 -7.81 8.15
N VAL A 83 -13.54 -8.38 6.98
CA VAL A 83 -14.47 -9.26 6.25
C VAL A 83 -13.93 -10.69 6.29
N LYS A 84 -14.76 -11.62 6.78
CA LYS A 84 -14.39 -13.04 6.84
C LYS A 84 -14.21 -13.60 5.44
N GLY A 85 -13.14 -14.36 5.21
CA GLY A 85 -12.75 -14.86 3.89
C GLY A 85 -11.89 -13.89 3.06
N GLU A 86 -11.65 -12.67 3.54
CA GLU A 86 -10.93 -11.62 2.80
C GLU A 86 -9.80 -11.03 3.65
N ASP A 87 -8.55 -11.48 3.45
CA ASP A 87 -7.41 -10.93 4.19
C ASP A 87 -6.07 -11.17 3.51
N SER A 88 -5.09 -10.36 3.88
CA SER A 88 -3.67 -10.60 3.61
C SER A 88 -3.24 -11.87 4.34
N CYS A 89 -2.46 -12.74 3.69
CA CYS A 89 -1.94 -13.91 4.37
C CYS A 89 -0.41 -13.99 4.30
N GLN A 90 0.13 -15.12 4.75
CA GLN A 90 1.56 -15.40 4.67
C GLN A 90 2.06 -15.14 3.23
N GLY A 91 3.29 -14.67 3.05
CA GLY A 91 3.82 -14.37 1.72
C GLY A 91 3.31 -13.08 1.04
N ASP A 92 2.28 -12.41 1.56
CA ASP A 92 1.89 -11.07 1.09
C ASP A 92 2.69 -9.93 1.79
N SER A 93 3.51 -10.26 2.78
CA SER A 93 4.28 -9.27 3.57
C SER A 93 5.16 -8.40 2.68
N GLY A 94 5.14 -7.08 2.89
CA GLY A 94 5.78 -6.11 2.00
C GLY A 94 4.97 -5.75 0.75
N GLY A 95 3.85 -6.43 0.50
CA GLY A 95 2.96 -6.15 -0.61
C GLY A 95 2.19 -4.83 -0.45
N PRO A 96 1.83 -4.16 -1.56
CA PRO A 96 1.11 -2.88 -1.53
C PRO A 96 -0.40 -3.01 -1.32
N LEU A 97 -0.95 -2.11 -0.51
CA LEU A 97 -2.38 -1.76 -0.46
C LEU A 97 -2.61 -0.52 -1.32
N PHE A 98 -3.49 -0.63 -2.32
CA PHE A 98 -3.78 0.46 -3.25
C PHE A 98 -5.16 1.08 -3.01
N VAL A 99 -5.26 2.38 -3.31
CA VAL A 99 -6.54 3.06 -3.55
C VAL A 99 -6.61 3.53 -4.99
N ARG A 100 -7.82 3.55 -5.56
CA ARG A 100 -8.07 4.16 -6.87
C ARG A 100 -8.18 5.67 -6.69
N THR A 101 -7.49 6.42 -7.54
CA THR A 101 -7.60 7.88 -7.54
C THR A 101 -8.82 8.31 -8.34
N PRO A 102 -9.37 9.52 -8.10
CA PRO A 102 -10.46 10.08 -8.92
C PRO A 102 -10.10 10.19 -10.41
N THR A 103 -8.82 10.28 -10.74
CA THR A 103 -8.28 10.33 -12.10
C THR A 103 -8.11 8.96 -12.75
N GLY A 104 -8.49 7.87 -12.07
CA GLY A 104 -8.39 6.50 -12.59
C GLY A 104 -7.03 5.81 -12.36
N GLY A 105 -6.11 6.48 -11.67
CA GLY A 105 -4.82 5.93 -11.25
C GLY A 105 -4.94 5.05 -9.99
N HIS A 106 -3.80 4.54 -9.52
CA HIS A 106 -3.69 3.82 -8.25
C HIS A 106 -2.56 4.42 -7.40
N GLU A 107 -2.83 4.65 -6.13
CA GLU A 107 -1.84 5.12 -5.15
C GLU A 107 -1.58 4.03 -4.10
N VAL A 108 -0.32 3.86 -3.70
CA VAL A 108 0.04 2.95 -2.61
C VAL A 108 -0.14 3.68 -1.29
N VAL A 109 -1.15 3.27 -0.51
CA VAL A 109 -1.44 3.90 0.79
C VAL A 109 -0.90 3.10 1.96
N GLY A 110 -0.66 1.79 1.76
CA GLY A 110 -0.22 0.88 2.79
C GLY A 110 0.76 -0.18 2.29
N ILE A 111 1.59 -0.69 3.19
CA ILE A 111 2.45 -1.85 2.96
C ILE A 111 2.07 -2.92 3.97
N VAL A 112 1.76 -4.14 3.51
CA VAL A 112 1.37 -5.27 4.38
C VAL A 112 2.45 -5.50 5.44
N SER A 113 2.06 -5.47 6.72
CA SER A 113 2.99 -5.62 7.83
C SER A 113 2.70 -6.87 8.65
N PHE A 114 1.58 -6.88 9.38
CA PHE A 114 1.19 -8.00 10.23
C PHE A 114 -0.32 -8.09 10.42
N GLY A 115 -0.81 -9.24 10.84
CA GLY A 115 -2.19 -9.50 11.18
C GLY A 115 -2.29 -10.82 11.93
N ASP A 116 -3.43 -11.06 12.56
CA ASP A 116 -3.73 -12.38 13.11
C ASP A 116 -4.05 -13.36 11.97
N ASN A 117 -4.39 -14.60 12.33
CA ASN A 117 -4.82 -15.66 11.40
C ASN A 117 -5.65 -15.11 10.23
N CYS A 118 -5.19 -15.44 9.02
CA CYS A 118 -5.74 -14.89 7.78
C CYS A 118 -7.24 -15.16 7.64
N ALA A 119 -7.98 -14.18 7.12
CA ALA A 119 -9.34 -14.33 6.64
C ALA A 119 -10.35 -14.78 7.70
N THR A 120 -9.99 -14.60 8.97
CA THR A 120 -10.88 -14.79 10.12
C THR A 120 -11.95 -13.71 10.23
N GLY A 121 -11.79 -12.60 9.50
CA GLY A 121 -12.58 -11.39 9.67
C GLY A 121 -11.96 -10.42 10.69
N ALA A 122 -10.77 -10.71 11.22
CA ALA A 122 -9.94 -9.72 11.88
C ALA A 122 -9.29 -8.80 10.81
N PRO A 123 -9.15 -7.49 11.07
CA PRO A 123 -8.37 -6.62 10.19
C PRO A 123 -6.87 -6.90 10.33
N ALA A 124 -6.11 -6.57 9.29
CA ALA A 124 -4.64 -6.58 9.30
C ALA A 124 -4.08 -5.17 9.42
N VAL A 125 -2.83 -5.06 9.90
CA VAL A 125 -2.07 -3.82 10.04
C VAL A 125 -1.10 -3.66 8.87
N TYR A 126 -1.05 -2.43 8.38
CA TYR A 126 -0.18 -1.98 7.30
C TYR A 126 0.65 -0.80 7.77
N THR A 127 1.86 -0.67 7.23
CA THR A 127 2.65 0.57 7.32
C THR A 127 1.92 1.67 6.56
N LYS A 128 1.67 2.82 7.19
CA LYS A 128 1.05 3.97 6.53
C LYS A 128 2.08 4.71 5.68
N VAL A 129 2.01 4.56 4.36
CA VAL A 129 3.00 5.14 3.41
C VAL A 129 3.14 6.65 3.59
N ALA A 130 2.02 7.35 3.79
CA ALA A 130 2.00 8.80 4.02
C ALA A 130 2.90 9.26 5.18
N SER A 131 3.12 8.42 6.20
CA SER A 131 4.00 8.74 7.34
C SER A 131 5.49 8.69 7.00
N PHE A 132 5.86 8.10 5.86
CA PHE A 132 7.24 7.91 5.43
C PHE A 132 7.55 8.63 4.12
N LEU A 133 6.62 9.41 3.56
CA LEU A 133 6.86 10.15 2.31
C LEU A 133 8.11 11.04 2.35
N PRO A 134 8.39 11.82 3.41
CA PRO A 134 9.63 12.60 3.46
C PRO A 134 10.88 11.72 3.37
N TRP A 135 10.89 10.58 4.06
CA TRP A 135 12.00 9.63 3.98
C TRP A 135 12.11 9.02 2.57
N VAL A 136 11.00 8.69 1.92
CA VAL A 136 11.01 8.17 0.55
C VAL A 136 11.60 9.22 -0.39
N GLU A 137 11.12 10.46 -0.33
CA GLU A 137 11.59 11.59 -1.15
C GLU A 137 13.10 11.82 -0.99
N ASP A 138 13.60 11.79 0.25
CA ASP A 138 15.03 11.93 0.53
C ASP A 138 15.87 10.79 -0.07
N ASN A 139 15.35 9.55 -0.08
CA ASN A 139 16.07 8.36 -0.54
C ASN A 139 15.91 8.06 -2.05
N ILE A 140 15.12 8.87 -2.75
CA ILE A 140 14.95 8.78 -4.22
C ILE A 140 15.42 10.05 -4.93
N ALA A 141 15.93 11.03 -4.18
CA ALA A 141 16.32 12.33 -4.71
C ALA A 141 17.39 12.23 -5.81
N ASP A 142 18.33 11.30 -5.67
CA ASP A 142 19.38 10.99 -6.66
C ASP A 142 18.96 9.92 -7.69
N GLY A 143 17.70 9.45 -7.59
CA GLY A 143 17.14 8.41 -8.41
C GLY A 143 17.03 8.82 -9.88
N MET A 144 17.77 8.13 -10.74
CA MET A 144 17.67 8.32 -12.19
C MET A 144 16.46 7.55 -12.75
N MET A 145 15.58 8.25 -13.47
CA MET A 145 14.49 7.60 -14.20
C MET A 145 14.93 7.35 -15.63
N CYS A 146 14.91 6.09 -16.04
CA CYS A 146 15.16 5.71 -17.43
C CYS A 146 13.84 5.37 -18.14
N THR A 147 13.55 6.06 -19.24
CA THR A 147 12.38 5.74 -20.09
C THR A 147 12.86 4.95 -21.31
N PRO A 148 12.30 3.76 -21.60
CA PRO A 148 12.63 3.04 -22.83
C PRO A 148 12.34 3.88 -24.09
N PRO A 149 13.11 3.73 -25.17
CA PRO A 149 12.72 4.23 -26.49
C PRO A 149 11.35 3.65 -26.87
N GLY A 150 10.45 4.52 -27.36
CA GLY A 150 9.13 4.13 -27.88
C GLY A 150 9.19 3.44 -29.24
#